data_AF-A0A967M0M1-F1
#
_entry.id   AF-A0A967M0M1-F1
#
_cell.length_a   1.000
_cell.length_b   1.000
_cell.length_c   1.000
_cell.angle_alpha   90.00
_cell.angle_beta   90.00
_cell.angle_gamma   90.00
#
_symmetry.space_group_name_H-M   'P 1'
#
loop_
_entity.id
_entity.type
_entity.pdbx_description
1 polymer ?
#
loop_
_entity_poly.entity_id
_entity_poly.type
_entity_poly.pdbx_seq_one_letter_code
_entity_poly.pdbx_strand_id
1 'polypeptide(L)'
;DLLPMYEELIQLFSFGEHRGRIKVDCPAEIEPVIADRELLFQAMENLLSNALKYAEEGPVTLGARDTDDSVLLWVSDSGPGIPAAAQGQIFNRFFRIDTHDGRRVGG
;
A
#
# COMPACT_ATOMS: atom_id res chain seq x y z
N ASP A 1 14.04 7.40 9.53
CA ASP A 1 14.52 6.21 8.79
C ASP A 1 13.29 5.39 8.40
N LEU A 2 13.21 5.00 7.14
CA LEU A 2 12.06 4.28 6.56
C LEU A 2 12.25 2.76 6.53
N LEU A 3 13.49 2.26 6.55
CA LEU A 3 13.76 0.83 6.45
C LEU A 3 13.12 0.02 7.60
N PRO A 4 13.25 0.41 8.88
CA PRO A 4 12.61 -0.33 9.98
C PRO A 4 11.08 -0.35 9.85
N MET A 5 10.49 0.74 9.36
CA MET A 5 9.05 0.83 9.12
C MET A 5 8.59 -0.16 8.05
N TYR A 6 9.37 -0.31 6.98
CA TYR A 6 9.07 -1.24 5.89
C TYR A 6 9.22 -2.69 6.36
N GLU A 7 10.23 -3.00 7.17
CA GLU A 7 10.38 -4.32 7.79
C GLU A 7 9.19 -4.68 8.68
N GLU A 8 8.71 -3.73 9.50
CA GLU A 8 7.52 -3.91 10.34
C GLU A 8 6.27 -4.21 9.50
N LEU A 9 6.04 -3.45 8.41
CA LEU A 9 4.93 -3.69 7.48
C LEU A 9 5.03 -5.07 6.84
N ILE A 10 6.21 -5.47 6.36
CA ILE A 10 6.40 -6.80 5.74
C ILE A 10 6.10 -7.90 6.75
N GLN A 11 6.59 -7.79 7.98
CA GLN A 11 6.36 -8.77 9.03
C GLN A 11 4.86 -8.93 9.35
N LEU A 12 4.12 -7.81 9.41
CA LEU A 12 2.68 -7.81 9.67
C LEU A 12 1.89 -8.66 8.64
N PHE A 13 2.30 -8.62 7.37
CA PHE A 13 1.65 -9.34 6.27
C PHE A 13 2.39 -10.63 5.83
N SER A 14 3.43 -11.05 6.56
CA SER A 14 4.25 -12.23 6.21
C SER A 14 3.58 -13.58 6.48
N PHE A 15 2.39 -13.59 7.07
CA PHE A 15 1.67 -14.78 7.48
C PHE A 15 0.34 -14.94 6.72
N GLY A 16 -0.18 -16.16 6.64
CA GLY A 16 -1.45 -16.46 5.99
C GLY A 16 -1.39 -16.43 4.46
N GLU A 17 -2.50 -16.06 3.81
CA GLU A 17 -2.70 -16.09 2.35
C GLU A 17 -1.80 -15.09 1.59
N HIS A 18 -1.19 -14.13 2.29
CA HIS A 18 -0.36 -13.09 1.70
C HIS A 18 1.14 -13.40 1.71
N ARG A 19 1.53 -14.56 2.26
CA ARG A 19 2.94 -14.95 2.41
C ARG A 19 3.67 -14.94 1.06
N GLY A 20 4.78 -14.20 1.00
CA GLY A 20 5.64 -14.14 -0.18
C GLY A 20 5.09 -13.31 -1.35
N ARG A 21 3.97 -12.58 -1.14
CA ARG A 21 3.39 -11.70 -2.16
C ARG A 21 3.99 -10.29 -2.17
N ILE A 22 4.66 -9.88 -1.09
CA ILE A 22 5.24 -8.54 -0.99
C ILE A 22 6.66 -8.54 -1.54
N LYS A 23 6.94 -7.60 -2.45
CA LYS A 23 8.28 -7.25 -2.91
C LYS A 23 8.64 -5.86 -2.40
N VAL A 24 9.92 -5.66 -2.13
CA VAL A 24 10.46 -4.36 -1.72
C VAL A 24 11.25 -3.77 -2.87
N ASP A 25 10.89 -2.55 -3.27
CA ASP A 25 11.64 -1.73 -4.22
C ASP A 25 12.07 -0.44 -3.51
N CYS A 26 13.00 -0.61 -2.57
CA CYS A 26 13.53 0.44 -1.73
C CYS A 26 15.06 0.37 -1.79
N PRO A 27 15.76 1.47 -2.11
CA PRO A 27 17.19 1.56 -1.97
C PRO A 27 17.64 1.22 -0.55
N ALA A 28 18.88 0.71 -0.42
CA ALA A 28 19.50 0.42 0.87
C ALA A 28 19.76 1.69 1.70
N GLU A 29 19.84 2.84 1.04
CA GLU A 29 20.01 4.16 1.65
C GLU A 29 18.95 5.09 1.06
N ILE A 30 18.17 5.73 1.93
CA ILE A 30 17.19 6.76 1.60
C ILE A 30 17.38 7.92 2.57
N GLU A 31 17.14 9.14 2.10
CA GLU A 31 17.25 10.31 2.95
C GLU A 31 16.25 10.26 4.12
N PRO A 32 16.67 10.62 5.34
CA PRO A 32 15.75 10.69 6.48
C PRO A 32 14.65 11.72 6.25
N VAL A 33 13.40 11.28 6.33
CA VAL A 33 12.23 12.17 6.29
C VAL A 33 11.77 12.59 7.68
N ILE A 34 11.34 13.86 7.78
CA ILE A 34 10.65 14.40 8.95
C ILE A 34 9.15 14.21 8.73
N ALA A 35 8.54 13.26 9.44
CA ALA A 35 7.12 12.96 9.37
C ALA A 35 6.62 12.41 10.72
N ASP A 36 5.30 12.40 10.91
CA ASP A 36 4.70 11.62 11.98
C ASP A 36 4.76 10.13 11.62
N ARG A 37 5.55 9.37 12.39
CA ARG A 37 5.81 7.95 12.13
C ARG A 37 4.52 7.12 12.21
N GLU A 38 3.63 7.41 13.15
CA GLU A 38 2.41 6.61 13.35
C GLU A 38 1.43 6.83 12.21
N LEU A 39 1.21 8.09 11.82
CA LEU A 39 0.34 8.42 10.70
C LEU A 39 0.89 7.90 9.37
N LEU A 40 2.21 7.98 9.17
CA LEU A 40 2.85 7.44 7.96
C LEU A 40 2.73 5.91 7.90
N PHE A 41 3.01 5.22 9.01
CA PHE A 41 2.85 3.78 9.11
C PHE A 41 1.40 3.37 8.78
N GLN A 42 0.41 4.04 9.39
CA GLN A 42 -1.00 3.77 9.15
C GLN A 42 -1.39 4.01 7.69
N ALA A 43 -0.89 5.07 7.05
CA ALA A 43 -1.14 5.34 5.65
C ALA A 43 -0.59 4.22 4.75
N MET A 44 0.65 3.80 4.99
CA MET A 44 1.28 2.72 4.21
C MET A 44 0.62 1.36 4.46
N GLU A 45 0.23 1.07 5.70
CA GLU A 45 -0.52 -0.14 6.06
C GLU A 45 -1.87 -0.19 5.31
N ASN A 46 -2.61 0.92 5.27
CA ASN A 46 -3.88 0.99 4.55
C ASN A 46 -3.72 0.74 3.06
N LEU A 47 -2.69 1.32 2.43
CA LEU A 47 -2.40 1.11 1.02
C LEU A 47 -2.01 -0.35 0.75
N LEU A 48 -1.12 -0.91 1.56
CA LEU A 48 -0.66 -2.30 1.43
C LEU A 48 -1.78 -3.31 1.66
N SER A 49 -2.62 -3.09 2.66
CA SER A 49 -3.81 -3.91 2.95
C SER A 49 -4.79 -3.90 1.78
N ASN A 50 -5.08 -2.72 1.22
CA ASN A 50 -5.92 -2.59 0.03
C ASN A 50 -5.32 -3.34 -1.16
N ALA A 51 -4.04 -3.15 -1.45
CA ALA A 51 -3.34 -3.83 -2.53
C ALA A 51 -3.42 -5.37 -2.39
N LEU A 52 -3.14 -5.91 -1.20
CA LEU A 52 -3.20 -7.35 -0.93
C LEU A 52 -4.62 -7.93 -1.03
N LYS A 53 -5.62 -7.13 -0.65
CA LYS A 53 -7.04 -7.48 -0.71
C LYS A 53 -7.61 -7.48 -2.13
N TYR A 54 -7.21 -6.52 -2.98
CA TYR A 54 -7.82 -6.32 -4.30
C TYR A 54 -6.99 -6.89 -5.45
N ALA A 55 -5.69 -7.11 -5.29
CA ALA A 55 -4.91 -7.90 -6.24
C ALA A 55 -5.16 -9.38 -5.99
N GLU A 56 -5.88 -10.05 -6.89
CA GLU A 56 -6.14 -11.49 -6.78
C GLU A 56 -4.86 -12.31 -7.02
N GLU A 57 -4.00 -11.85 -7.94
CA GLU A 57 -2.75 -12.51 -8.30
C GLU A 57 -1.59 -11.51 -8.39
N GLY A 58 -0.36 -12.04 -8.40
CA GLY A 58 0.85 -11.24 -8.59
C GLY A 58 1.37 -10.58 -7.31
N PRO A 59 2.60 -10.02 -7.39
CA PRO A 59 3.23 -9.37 -6.26
C PRO A 59 2.64 -7.98 -6.02
N VAL A 60 2.62 -7.59 -4.75
CA VAL A 60 2.45 -6.20 -4.34
C VAL A 60 3.84 -5.64 -4.04
N THR A 61 4.19 -4.52 -4.66
CA THR A 61 5.50 -3.87 -4.47
C THR A 61 5.34 -2.69 -3.53
N LEU A 62 6.05 -2.73 -2.40
CA LEU A 62 6.24 -1.61 -1.49
C LEU A 62 7.55 -0.92 -1.88
N GLY A 63 7.49 0.36 -2.24
CA GLY A 63 8.67 1.05 -2.74
C GLY A 63 8.88 2.43 -2.15
N ALA A 64 10.13 2.88 -2.25
CA ALA A 64 10.55 4.20 -1.83
C ALA A 64 11.69 4.69 -2.72
N ARG A 65 11.77 6.00 -2.97
CA ARG A 65 12.85 6.60 -3.75
C ARG A 65 13.03 8.06 -3.36
N ASP A 66 14.29 8.49 -3.24
CA ASP A 66 14.62 9.90 -3.11
C ASP A 66 14.26 10.68 -4.39
N THR A 67 13.74 11.88 -4.18
CA THR A 67 13.54 12.91 -5.20
C THR A 67 14.37 14.14 -4.82
N ASP A 68 14.26 15.23 -5.57
CA ASP A 68 15.12 16.41 -5.35
C ASP A 68 14.92 17.06 -3.95
N ASP A 69 13.72 16.99 -3.38
CA ASP A 69 13.35 17.68 -2.12
C ASP A 69 12.54 16.82 -1.14
N SER A 70 12.27 15.56 -1.50
CA SER A 70 11.38 14.68 -0.73
C SER A 70 11.63 13.21 -1.04
N VAL A 71 10.96 12.32 -0.30
CA VAL A 71 10.97 10.88 -0.60
C VAL A 71 9.61 10.48 -1.14
N LEU A 72 9.60 9.87 -2.32
CA LEU A 72 8.40 9.28 -2.91
C LEU A 72 8.21 7.87 -2.34
N LEU A 73 7.05 7.62 -1.75
CA LEU A 73 6.63 6.31 -1.26
C LEU A 73 5.46 5.80 -2.10
N TRP A 74 5.44 4.51 -2.42
CA TRP A 74 4.35 3.93 -3.18
C TRP A 74 4.07 2.48 -2.80
N VAL A 75 2.84 2.07 -3.11
CA VAL A 75 2.43 0.67 -3.17
C VAL A 75 1.91 0.43 -4.59
N SER A 76 2.42 -0.59 -5.26
CA SER A 76 1.99 -1.00 -6.59
C SER A 76 1.44 -2.42 -6.56
N ASP A 77 0.30 -2.62 -7.20
CA ASP A 77 -0.33 -3.93 -7.32
C ASP A 77 -0.84 -4.17 -8.76
N SER A 78 -1.38 -5.36 -9.01
CA SER A 78 -1.94 -5.76 -10.31
C SER A 78 -3.44 -6.08 -10.23
N GLY A 79 -4.15 -5.43 -9.31
CA GLY A 79 -5.60 -5.53 -9.15
C GLY A 79 -6.37 -4.82 -10.27
N PRO A 80 -7.72 -4.79 -10.16
CA PRO A 80 -8.60 -4.26 -11.21
C PRO A 80 -8.47 -2.74 -11.44
N GLY A 81 -7.71 -2.04 -10.59
CA GLY A 81 -7.55 -0.58 -10.63
C GLY A 81 -8.81 0.16 -10.15
N ILE A 82 -8.76 1.49 -10.27
CA ILE A 82 -9.83 2.38 -9.82
C ILE A 82 -10.42 3.09 -11.04
N PRO A 83 -11.73 2.97 -11.31
CA PRO A 83 -12.39 3.68 -12.40
C PRO A 83 -12.16 5.19 -12.30
N ALA A 84 -11.91 5.87 -13.42
CA ALA A 84 -11.57 7.30 -13.45
C ALA A 84 -12.60 8.18 -12.70
N ALA A 85 -13.89 7.88 -12.83
CA ALA A 85 -14.96 8.61 -12.14
C ALA A 85 -14.94 8.47 -10.61
N ALA A 86 -14.29 7.42 -10.08
CA ALA A 86 -14.19 7.12 -8.67
C ALA A 86 -12.88 7.61 -8.03
N GLN A 87 -11.82 7.88 -8.81
CA GLN A 87 -10.48 8.20 -8.29
C GLN A 87 -10.44 9.37 -7.30
N GLY A 88 -11.27 10.41 -7.49
CA GLY A 88 -11.37 11.51 -6.53
C GLY A 88 -12.26 11.22 -5.32
N GLN A 89 -13.16 10.24 -5.44
CA GLN A 89 -14.18 9.94 -4.42
C GLN A 89 -13.70 8.88 -3.41
N ILE A 90 -12.69 8.07 -3.75
CA ILE A 90 -12.16 7.02 -2.86
C ILE A 90 -11.64 7.54 -1.51
N PHE A 91 -11.32 8.83 -1.42
CA PHE A 91 -10.88 9.49 -0.19
C PHE A 91 -12.04 10.00 0.67
N ASN A 92 -13.28 9.98 0.15
CA ASN A 92 -14.46 10.39 0.91
C ASN A 92 -14.84 9.30 1.90
N ARG A 93 -15.18 9.74 3.12
CA ARG A 93 -15.66 8.83 4.16
C ARG A 93 -16.90 8.07 3.67
N PHE A 94 -16.92 6.76 3.90
CA PHE A 94 -17.99 5.83 3.53
C PHE A 94 -18.16 5.57 2.03
N PHE A 95 -17.36 6.17 1.15
CA PHE A 95 -17.40 5.84 -0.28
C PHE A 95 -16.84 4.43 -0.51
N ARG A 96 -17.57 3.64 -1.30
CA ARG A 96 -17.14 2.33 -1.80
C ARG A 96 -17.53 2.24 -3.26
N ILE A 97 -16.67 1.64 -4.08
CA ILE A 97 -16.99 1.37 -5.47
C ILE A 97 -18.01 0.23 -5.48
N ASP A 98 -19.19 0.49 -6.05
CA ASP A 98 -20.19 -0.54 -6.29
C ASP A 98 -19.68 -1.49 -7.39
N THR A 99 -18.91 -2.50 -6.98
CA THR A 99 -18.56 -3.61 -7.86
C THR A 99 -19.79 -4.49 -8.00
N HIS A 100 -20.40 -4.51 -9.19
CA HIS A 100 -21.52 -5.40 -9.51
C HIS A 100 -21.15 -6.90 -9.44
N ASP A 101 -19.88 -7.25 -9.18
CA ASP A 101 -19.45 -8.61 -8.85
C ASP A 101 -19.47 -8.87 -7.34
N GLY A 102 -20.39 -9.76 -6.93
CA GLY A 102 -20.82 -10.02 -5.56
C GLY A 102 -19.84 -10.69 -4.61
N ARG A 103 -18.55 -10.32 -4.57
CA ARG A 103 -17.67 -10.71 -3.46
C ARG A 103 -17.69 -9.64 -2.38
N ARG A 104 -18.60 -9.82 -1.42
CA ARG A 104 -18.62 -9.10 -0.14
C ARG A 104 -17.30 -9.35 0.59
N VAL A 105 -16.33 -8.45 0.46
CA VAL A 105 -15.19 -8.42 1.38
C VAL A 105 -15.58 -7.58 2.59
N GLY A 106 -16.10 -8.27 3.61
CA GLY A 106 -16.56 -7.71 4.88
C GLY A 106 -15.45 -6.98 5.64
N GLY A 107 -15.86 -6.05 6.50
CA GLY A 107 -15.01 -5.30 7.41
C GLY A 107 -15.04 -5.82 8.83
#